data_AF-A0A662ADR3-F1
#
_entry.id   AF-A0A662ADR3-F1
#
_cell.length_a   1.000
_cell.length_b   1.000
_cell.length_c   1.000
_cell.angle_alpha   90.00
_cell.angle_beta   90.00
_cell.angle_gamma   90.00
#
_symmetry.space_group_name_H-M   'P 1'
#
loop_
_entity.id
_entity.type
_entity.pdbx_description
1 polymer ?
#
loop_
_entity_poly.entity_id
_entity_poly.type
_entity_poly.pdbx_seq_one_letter_code
_entity_poly.pdbx_strand_id
1 'polypeptide(L)'
;MKENDFNFLSKNVSLKEKELFFGPIDLKNESWFEIEEKDIMANILFKIGIFPSITQARKNGWNKPIPNGFSEFKVGKNKRMITILNLTEKE
;
A
#
# COMPACT_ATOMS: atom_id res chain seq x y z
N MET A 1 2.53 -15.53 0.05
CA MET A 1 3.19 -14.24 -0.24
C MET A 1 4.70 -14.39 -0.24
N LYS A 2 5.44 -13.78 -1.17
CA LYS A 2 6.90 -13.63 -1.01
C LYS A 2 7.14 -12.78 0.25
N GLU A 3 8.15 -13.10 1.04
CA GLU A 3 8.44 -12.46 2.34
C GLU A 3 8.61 -10.92 2.33
N ASN A 4 8.52 -10.26 1.16
CA ASN A 4 8.83 -8.84 0.97
C ASN A 4 7.77 -8.04 0.21
N ASP A 5 6.58 -8.62 -0.06
CA ASP A 5 5.50 -7.94 -0.77
C ASP A 5 4.45 -7.43 0.24
N PHE A 6 4.04 -6.17 0.11
CA PHE A 6 3.11 -5.51 1.03
C PHE A 6 1.89 -4.99 0.29
N ASN A 7 0.70 -5.43 0.72
CA ASN A 7 -0.57 -5.03 0.13
C ASN A 7 -1.26 -3.98 1.01
N PHE A 8 -1.66 -2.87 0.42
CA PHE A 8 -2.38 -1.77 1.05
C PHE A 8 -3.74 -1.58 0.39
N LEU A 9 -4.80 -1.51 1.19
CA LEU A 9 -6.18 -1.40 0.72
C LEU A 9 -6.88 -0.23 1.41
N SER A 10 -7.72 0.51 0.69
CA SER A 10 -8.66 1.43 1.34
C SER A 10 -9.70 0.66 2.14
N LYS A 11 -10.28 1.31 3.16
CA LYS A 11 -11.26 0.70 4.07
C LYS A 11 -12.48 0.09 3.36
N ASN A 12 -12.87 0.68 2.24
CA ASN A 12 -14.13 0.36 1.55
C ASN A 12 -13.96 -0.70 0.44
N VAL A 13 -12.80 -1.36 0.33
CA VAL A 13 -12.60 -2.40 -0.69
C VAL A 13 -13.34 -3.68 -0.29
N SER A 14 -14.31 -4.08 -1.11
CA SER A 14 -15.08 -5.33 -0.96
C SER A 14 -14.24 -6.57 -1.26
N LEU A 15 -14.64 -7.74 -0.75
CA LEU A 15 -13.93 -8.99 -1.01
C LEU A 15 -13.82 -9.30 -2.52
N LYS A 16 -14.88 -9.01 -3.28
CA LYS A 16 -14.91 -9.22 -4.74
C LYS A 16 -13.87 -8.37 -5.46
N GLU A 17 -13.67 -7.12 -5.05
CA GLU A 17 -12.63 -6.25 -5.61
C GLU A 17 -11.25 -6.75 -5.24
N LYS A 18 -11.05 -7.16 -3.99
CA LYS A 18 -9.78 -7.77 -3.59
C LYS A 18 -9.48 -9.00 -4.45
N GLU A 19 -10.45 -9.89 -4.65
CA GLU A 19 -10.26 -11.07 -5.50
C GLU A 19 -9.98 -10.72 -6.96
N LEU A 20 -10.63 -9.67 -7.47
CA LEU A 20 -10.43 -9.20 -8.85
C LEU A 20 -9.00 -8.69 -9.09
N PHE A 21 -8.44 -7.92 -8.14
CA PHE A 21 -7.13 -7.29 -8.30
C PHE A 21 -5.96 -8.15 -7.81
N PHE A 22 -6.18 -9.01 -6.81
CA PHE A 22 -5.14 -9.82 -6.19
C PHE A 22 -5.26 -11.32 -6.51
N GLY A 23 -6.31 -11.74 -7.22
CA GLY A 23 -6.60 -13.13 -7.53
C GLY A 23 -7.31 -13.85 -6.37
N PRO A 24 -7.44 -15.19 -6.44
CA PRO A 24 -8.11 -15.96 -5.40
C PRO A 24 -7.50 -15.71 -4.01
N ILE A 25 -8.32 -15.23 -3.06
CA ILE A 25 -7.84 -14.84 -1.74
C ILE A 25 -7.98 -16.00 -0.76
N ASP A 26 -6.86 -16.36 -0.14
CA ASP A 26 -6.87 -17.20 1.05
C ASP A 26 -6.86 -16.32 2.31
N LEU A 27 -8.05 -16.12 2.90
CA LEU A 27 -8.22 -15.30 4.10
C LEU A 27 -7.36 -15.72 5.30
N LYS A 28 -6.82 -16.96 5.31
CA LYS A 28 -5.95 -17.43 6.40
C LYS A 28 -4.49 -17.02 6.23
N ASN A 29 -4.07 -16.79 4.99
CA ASN A 29 -2.66 -16.59 4.64
C ASN A 29 -2.37 -15.22 4.02
N GLU A 30 -3.40 -14.46 3.65
CA GLU A 30 -3.27 -13.13 3.10
C GLU A 30 -3.38 -12.06 4.20
N SER A 31 -2.48 -11.08 4.16
CA SER A 31 -2.46 -9.94 5.08
C SER A 31 -2.42 -8.62 4.30
N TRP A 32 -3.23 -7.66 4.71
CA TRP A 32 -3.29 -6.33 4.11
C TRP A 32 -3.24 -5.25 5.17
N PHE A 33 -2.65 -4.12 4.79
CA PHE A 33 -2.63 -2.90 5.59
C PHE A 33 -3.76 -1.97 5.14
N GLU A 34 -4.46 -1.37 6.10
CA GLU A 34 -5.49 -0.38 5.82
C GLU A 34 -4.86 1.00 5.56
N ILE A 35 -5.33 1.66 4.50
CA ILE A 35 -5.01 3.05 4.17
C ILE A 35 -6.00 3.96 4.89
N GLU A 36 -5.49 4.90 5.68
CA GLU A 36 -6.29 5.94 6.33
C GLU A 36 -6.45 7.16 5.41
N GLU A 37 -7.52 7.94 5.58
CA GLU A 37 -7.80 9.12 4.73
C GLU A 37 -6.69 10.17 4.72
N LYS A 38 -5.94 10.27 5.83
CA LYS A 38 -4.84 11.22 5.99
C LYS A 38 -3.49 10.63 5.60
N ASP A 39 -3.45 9.37 5.17
CA ASP A 39 -2.22 8.75 4.76
C ASP A 39 -1.69 9.33 3.44
N ILE A 40 -0.37 9.44 3.39
CA ILE A 40 0.40 9.78 2.20
C ILE A 40 1.42 8.67 1.95
N MET A 41 2.09 8.68 0.80
CA MET A 41 3.10 7.63 0.50
C MET A 41 4.17 7.52 1.58
N ALA A 42 4.56 8.63 2.22
CA ALA A 42 5.51 8.61 3.34
C ALA A 42 5.03 7.78 4.55
N ASN A 43 3.72 7.76 4.82
CA ASN A 43 3.14 6.97 5.91
C ASN A 43 3.17 5.49 5.56
N ILE A 44 2.79 5.13 4.33
CA ILE A 44 2.87 3.74 3.82
C ILE A 44 4.29 3.19 4.00
N LEU A 45 5.30 3.93 3.54
CA LEU A 45 6.69 3.48 3.59
C LEU A 45 7.27 3.41 4.99
N PHE A 46 6.76 4.24 5.91
CA PHE A 46 7.08 4.13 7.33
C PHE A 46 6.41 2.91 7.96
N LYS A 47 5.13 2.64 7.68
CA LYS A 47 4.36 1.48 8.20
C LYS A 47 5.05 0.14 7.90
N ILE A 48 5.71 0.00 6.74
CA ILE A 48 6.45 -1.22 6.34
C ILE A 48 7.95 -1.19 6.67
N GLY A 49 8.40 -0.19 7.41
CA GLY A 49 9.78 -0.06 7.87
C GLY A 49 10.81 0.16 6.75
N ILE A 50 10.40 0.68 5.59
CA ILE A 50 11.35 1.10 4.53
C ILE A 50 12.14 2.34 5.00
N PHE A 51 11.47 3.25 5.69
CA PHE A 51 12.10 4.41 6.32
C PHE A 51 11.90 4.36 7.84
N PRO A 52 12.89 4.84 8.62
CA PRO A 52 12.81 4.84 10.09
C PRO A 52 11.83 5.91 10.62
N SER A 53 11.42 6.86 9.79
CA SER A 53 10.41 7.87 10.14
C SER A 53 9.73 8.45 8.91
N ILE A 54 8.51 8.98 9.11
CA ILE A 54 7.75 9.71 8.08
C ILE A 54 8.56 10.90 7.56
N THR A 55 9.25 11.64 8.46
CA THR A 55 10.08 12.79 8.07
C THR A 55 11.20 12.40 7.11
N GLN A 56 11.86 11.25 7.32
CA GLN A 56 12.86 10.76 6.38
C GLN A 56 12.23 10.38 5.04
N ALA A 57 11.10 9.67 5.04
CA ALA A 57 10.40 9.32 3.80
C ALA A 57 10.02 10.57 2.99
N ARG A 58 9.49 11.61 3.67
CA ARG A 58 9.17 12.90 3.05
C ARG A 58 10.39 13.58 2.43
N LYS A 59 11.51 13.65 3.17
CA LYS A 59 12.78 14.22 2.67
C LYS A 59 13.32 13.46 1.45
N ASN A 60 13.01 12.17 1.33
CA ASN A 60 13.38 11.32 0.20
C ASN A 60 12.35 11.36 -0.96
N GLY A 61 11.49 12.38 -1.02
CA GLY A 61 10.57 12.60 -2.15
C GLY A 61 9.26 11.82 -2.08
N TRP A 62 8.94 11.20 -0.94
CA TRP A 62 7.67 10.50 -0.73
C TRP A 62 6.60 11.35 -0.04
N ASN A 63 6.82 12.67 0.05
CA ASN A 63 5.80 13.63 0.48
C ASN A 63 4.78 13.89 -0.63
N LYS A 64 4.06 12.85 -1.04
CA LYS A 64 3.09 12.87 -2.13
C LYS A 64 1.84 12.06 -1.77
N PRO A 65 0.68 12.44 -2.31
CA PRO A 65 -0.56 11.71 -2.06
C PRO A 65 -0.44 10.25 -2.49
N ILE A 66 -1.25 9.40 -1.87
CA ILE A 66 -1.44 8.02 -2.33
C ILE A 66 -2.17 8.10 -3.69
N PRO A 67 -1.72 7.36 -4.72
CA PRO A 67 -2.43 7.34 -6.00
C PRO A 67 -3.84 6.80 -5.83
N ASN A 68 -4.76 7.25 -6.68
CA ASN A 68 -6.08 6.63 -6.77
C ASN A 68 -6.00 5.35 -7.61
N GLY A 69 -6.92 4.43 -7.35
CA GLY A 69 -7.03 3.15 -8.07
C GLY A 69 -5.96 2.14 -7.65
N PHE A 70 -5.61 1.26 -8.58
CA PHE A 70 -4.57 0.25 -8.38
C PHE A 70 -3.18 0.81 -8.76
N SER A 71 -2.18 0.56 -7.93
CA SER A 71 -0.81 1.01 -8.18
C SER A 71 0.21 0.07 -7.56
N GLU A 72 1.33 -0.12 -8.26
CA GLU A 72 2.44 -0.96 -7.80
C GLU A 72 3.76 -0.20 -7.79
N PHE A 73 4.51 -0.36 -6.70
CA PHE A 73 5.78 0.31 -6.49
C PHE A 73 6.85 -0.70 -6.07
N LYS A 74 8.04 -0.56 -6.67
CA LYS A 74 9.26 -1.22 -6.16
C LYS A 74 10.10 -0.20 -5.42
N VAL A 75 10.28 -0.39 -4.12
CA VAL A 75 10.94 0.61 -3.26
C VAL A 75 12.13 0.03 -2.51
N GLY A 76 13.18 0.85 -2.39
CA GLY A 76 14.39 0.53 -1.64
C GLY A 76 15.35 -0.41 -2.37
N LYS A 77 16.50 -0.66 -1.73
CA LYS A 77 17.58 -1.48 -2.30
C LYS A 77 17.18 -2.95 -2.47
N ASN A 78 16.33 -3.46 -1.56
CA ASN A 78 15.81 -4.83 -1.59
C ASN A 78 14.62 -4.99 -2.55
N LYS A 79 14.26 -3.94 -3.31
CA LYS A 79 13.16 -3.94 -4.29
C LYS A 79 11.86 -4.50 -3.70
N ARG A 80 11.52 -4.09 -2.48
CA ARG A 80 10.27 -4.52 -1.83
C ARG A 80 9.10 -4.07 -2.69
N MET A 81 8.17 -4.97 -2.95
CA MET A 81 6.98 -4.64 -3.72
C MET A 81 5.91 -4.08 -2.80
N ILE A 82 5.28 -3.00 -3.23
CA ILE A 82 4.15 -2.39 -2.56
C ILE A 82 3.02 -2.31 -3.57
N THR A 83 1.93 -2.98 -3.26
CA THR A 83 0.71 -2.93 -4.07
C THR A 83 -0.35 -2.17 -3.30
N ILE A 84 -0.95 -1.18 -3.94
CA ILE A 84 -1.91 -0.26 -3.36
C ILE A 84 -3.19 -0.36 -4.17
N LEU A 85 -4.32 -0.62 -3.50
CA LEU A 85 -5.66 -0.46 -4.07
C LEU A 85 -6.39 0.62 -3.27
N ASN A 86 -6.41 1.82 -3.83
CA ASN A 86 -7.04 2.99 -3.21
C ASN A 86 -8.31 3.38 -3.97
N LEU A 87 -9.44 2.84 -3.53
CA LEU A 87 -10.76 3.22 -4.02
C LEU A 87 -11.26 4.45 -3.26
N THR A 88 -10.62 5.60 -3.48
CA THR A 88 -11.21 6.89 -3.11
C THR A 88 -12.06 7.36 -4.28
N GLU A 89 -13.38 7.36 -4.10
CA GLU A 89 -14.32 8.11 -4.93
C GLU A 89 -13.95 9.59 -4.82
N LYS A 90 -13.14 10.08 -5.75
CA LYS A 90 -13.07 11.52 -6.03
C LYS A 90 -13.60 11.69 -7.44
N GLU A 91 -14.90 11.93 -7.52
CA GLU A 91 -15.52 12.66 -8.63
C GLU A 91 -14.91 14.07 -8.74
#